data_AF-A0A099KL68-F1
#
_entry.id   AF-A0A099KL68-F1
#
_cell.length_a   1.000
_cell.length_b   1.000
_cell.length_c   1.000
_cell.angle_alpha   90.00
_cell.angle_beta   90.00
_cell.angle_gamma   90.00
#
_symmetry.space_group_name_H-M   'P 1'
#
loop_
_entity.id
_entity.type
_entity.pdbx_description
1 polymer ?
#
loop_
_entity_poly.entity_id
_entity_poly.type
_entity_poly.pdbx_seq_one_letter_code
_entity_poly.pdbx_strand_id
1 'polypeptide(L)'
;MSVSFDQFDESAVVILKVLAEHFPMPTEIGFNDVFPELDGDVRKRAVHIGTLAFLRHEDLIAHDVGSASSFIITRKGLALFNEDIFKHIKNLLNSEADNIEL
;
A
#
# COMPACT_ATOMS: atom_id res chain seq x y z
N MET A 1 9.02 -12.69 7.41
CA MET A 1 8.60 -12.01 6.16
C MET A 1 9.27 -12.68 4.97
N SER A 2 8.59 -13.61 4.29
CA SER A 2 9.00 -14.06 2.95
C SER A 2 7.85 -13.76 2.00
N VAL A 3 7.91 -12.62 1.33
CA VAL A 3 7.02 -12.27 0.22
C VAL A 3 7.92 -12.12 -0.99
N SER A 4 7.62 -12.82 -2.09
CA SER A 4 8.42 -12.70 -3.31
C SER A 4 7.94 -11.47 -4.08
N PHE A 5 8.61 -10.35 -3.83
CA PHE A 5 8.50 -9.14 -4.62
C PHE A 5 9.62 -9.04 -5.66
N ASP A 6 10.29 -10.15 -5.98
CA ASP A 6 11.48 -10.16 -6.85
C ASP A 6 11.21 -9.63 -8.26
N GLN A 7 9.93 -9.54 -8.64
CA GLN A 7 9.46 -9.01 -9.92
C GLN A 7 9.07 -7.52 -9.87
N PHE A 8 9.06 -6.90 -8.68
CA PHE A 8 8.63 -5.52 -8.48
C PHE A 8 9.83 -4.60 -8.27
N ASP A 9 9.71 -3.37 -8.76
CA ASP A 9 10.67 -2.32 -8.44
C ASP A 9 10.58 -1.93 -6.95
N GLU A 10 11.65 -1.30 -6.44
CA GLU A 10 11.74 -0.90 -5.03
C GLU A 10 10.60 0.05 -4.62
N SER A 11 10.17 0.93 -5.51
CA SER A 11 9.09 1.88 -5.26
C SER A 11 7.75 1.19 -5.06
N ALA A 12 7.44 0.18 -5.89
CA ALA A 12 6.24 -0.62 -5.80
C ALA A 12 6.20 -1.39 -4.49
N VAL A 13 7.33 -1.96 -4.07
CA VAL A 13 7.43 -2.68 -2.79
C VAL A 13 7.15 -1.74 -1.61
N VAL A 14 7.72 -0.54 -1.61
CA VAL A 14 7.47 0.45 -0.54
C VAL A 14 5.99 0.83 -0.50
N ILE A 15 5.40 1.19 -1.64
CA ILE A 15 3.99 1.57 -1.74
C ILE A 15 3.07 0.45 -1.25
N LEU A 16 3.27 -0.78 -1.75
CA LEU A 16 2.44 -1.92 -1.37
C LEU A 16 2.55 -2.23 0.12
N LYS A 17 3.74 -2.12 0.73
CA LYS A 17 3.92 -2.33 2.18
C LYS A 17 3.20 -1.27 3.01
N VAL A 18 3.34 0.01 2.65
CA VAL A 18 2.64 1.10 3.37
C VAL A 18 1.13 0.89 3.31
N LEU A 19 0.58 0.58 2.14
CA LEU A 19 -0.86 0.34 1.99
C LEU A 19 -1.34 -0.91 2.73
N ALA A 20 -0.50 -1.94 2.81
CA ALA A 20 -0.77 -3.15 3.57
C ALA A 20 -0.82 -2.91 5.09
N GLU A 21 0.06 -2.06 5.62
CA GLU A 21 0.10 -1.70 7.05
C GLU A 21 -1.13 -0.89 7.50
N HIS A 22 -1.72 -0.13 6.59
CA HIS A 22 -2.88 0.72 6.88
C HIS A 22 -4.21 0.09 6.45
N PHE A 23 -4.20 -1.08 5.81
CA PHE A 23 -5.43 -1.75 5.38
C PHE A 23 -6.35 -2.05 6.57
N PRO A 24 -7.68 -1.80 6.48
CA PRO A 24 -8.45 -1.47 5.28
C PRO A 24 -8.64 0.03 4.99
N MET A 25 -7.84 0.92 5.59
CA MET A 25 -7.98 2.36 5.38
C MET A 25 -7.24 2.84 4.12
N PRO A 26 -7.88 3.68 3.29
CA PRO A 26 -7.15 4.42 2.27
C PRO A 26 -6.05 5.29 2.90
N THR A 27 -4.88 5.30 2.28
CA THR A 27 -3.71 6.02 2.79
C THR A 27 -3.13 6.88 1.68
N GLU A 28 -2.78 8.12 2.02
CA GLU A 28 -2.08 9.01 1.12
C GLU A 28 -0.66 8.50 0.88
N ILE A 29 -0.27 8.42 -0.40
CA ILE A 29 1.06 7.99 -0.81
C ILE A 29 1.70 9.14 -1.57
N GLY A 30 2.48 9.93 -0.85
CA GLY A 30 3.26 11.03 -1.38
C GLY A 30 4.62 10.58 -1.92
N PHE A 31 5.25 11.49 -2.67
CA PHE A 31 6.59 11.26 -3.21
C PHE A 31 7.63 10.99 -2.11
N ASN A 32 7.54 11.72 -1.00
CA ASN A 32 8.49 11.62 0.11
C ASN A 32 8.35 10.32 0.91
N ASP A 33 7.19 9.65 0.84
CA ASP A 33 6.99 8.34 1.47
C ASP A 33 7.78 7.25 0.75
N VAL A 34 8.04 7.44 -0.55
CA VAL A 34 8.81 6.51 -1.39
C VAL A 34 10.27 6.95 -1.51
N PHE A 35 10.54 8.26 -1.48
CA PHE A 35 11.87 8.83 -1.69
C PHE A 35 12.21 9.90 -0.64
N PRO A 36 12.45 9.52 0.63
CA PRO A 36 12.60 10.46 1.74
C PRO A 36 13.84 11.35 1.68
N GLU A 37 14.92 10.91 1.01
CA GLU A 37 16.21 11.62 1.00
C GLU A 37 16.40 12.56 -0.20
N LEU A 38 15.42 12.70 -1.10
CA LEU A 38 15.64 13.26 -2.43
C LEU A 38 14.54 14.22 -2.86
N ASP A 39 14.45 15.34 -2.16
CA ASP A 39 13.52 16.40 -2.51
C ASP A 39 13.94 17.06 -3.84
N GLY A 40 13.21 16.79 -4.93
CA GLY A 40 13.36 17.49 -6.21
C GLY A 40 13.94 16.73 -7.41
N ASP A 41 14.23 15.42 -7.32
CA ASP A 41 14.67 14.65 -8.50
C ASP A 41 13.49 14.37 -9.46
N VAL A 42 13.46 15.08 -10.59
CA VAL A 42 12.43 14.97 -11.63
C VAL A 42 12.28 13.53 -12.14
N ARG A 43 13.38 12.77 -12.24
CA ARG A 43 13.33 11.37 -12.70
C ARG A 43 12.63 10.48 -11.68
N LYS A 44 12.90 10.67 -10.39
CA LYS A 44 12.24 9.90 -9.33
C LYS A 44 10.76 10.26 -9.22
N ARG A 45 10.38 11.52 -9.47
CA ARG A 45 8.95 11.89 -9.56
C ARG A 45 8.24 11.16 -10.69
N ALA A 46 8.89 11.05 -11.86
CA ALA A 46 8.34 10.28 -12.97
C ALA A 46 8.22 8.78 -12.63
N VAL A 47 9.20 8.22 -11.91
CA VAL A 47 9.12 6.84 -11.39
C VAL A 47 7.95 6.69 -10.43
N HIS A 48 7.82 7.56 -9.42
CA HIS A 48 6.72 7.53 -8.45
C HIS A 48 5.33 7.51 -9.13
N ILE A 49 5.10 8.46 -10.05
CA ILE A 49 3.84 8.55 -10.81
C ILE A 49 3.63 7.30 -11.67
N GLY A 50 4.69 6.84 -12.35
CA GLY A 50 4.65 5.65 -13.20
C GLY A 50 4.33 4.38 -12.41
N THR A 51 4.95 4.19 -11.25
CA THR A 51 4.70 3.05 -10.35
C THR A 51 3.27 3.05 -9.83
N LEU A 52 2.74 4.20 -9.38
CA LEU A 52 1.32 4.29 -8.97
C LEU A 52 0.37 3.97 -10.12
N ALA A 53 0.65 4.48 -11.32
CA ALA A 53 -0.15 4.19 -12.50
C ALA A 53 -0.12 2.70 -12.88
N PHE A 54 1.05 2.06 -12.81
CA PHE A 54 1.22 0.63 -13.06
C PHE A 54 0.47 -0.22 -12.03
N LEU A 55 0.67 0.02 -10.73
CA LEU A 55 0.01 -0.73 -9.66
C LEU A 55 -1.52 -0.62 -9.75
N ARG A 56 -2.03 0.56 -10.13
CA ARG A 56 -3.46 0.76 -10.37
C ARG A 56 -3.95 0.05 -11.63
N HIS A 57 -3.18 0.10 -12.71
CA HIS A 57 -3.53 -0.60 -13.96
C HIS A 57 -3.62 -2.12 -13.76
N GLU A 58 -2.69 -2.66 -12.97
CA GLU A 58 -2.67 -4.08 -12.60
C GLU A 58 -3.69 -4.48 -11.53
N ASP A 59 -4.57 -3.55 -11.11
CA ASP A 59 -5.58 -3.78 -10.07
C ASP A 59 -4.98 -4.23 -8.73
N LEU A 60 -3.75 -3.81 -8.40
CA LEU A 60 -3.12 -4.10 -7.11
C LEU A 60 -3.50 -3.06 -6.05
N ILE A 61 -3.77 -1.83 -6.48
CA ILE A 61 -4.24 -0.72 -5.64
C ILE A 61 -5.42 -0.01 -6.32
N ALA A 62 -6.28 0.61 -5.53
CA ALA A 62 -7.39 1.44 -5.99
C ALA A 62 -7.29 2.85 -5.41
N HIS A 63 -7.82 3.86 -6.12
CA HIS A 63 -7.91 5.23 -5.60
C HIS A 63 -9.13 5.36 -4.70
N ASP A 64 -9.02 6.19 -3.66
CA ASP A 64 -10.20 6.63 -2.91
C ASP A 64 -10.97 7.68 -3.71
N VAL A 65 -12.30 7.58 -3.75
CA VAL A 65 -13.17 8.42 -4.59
C VAL A 65 -13.13 9.90 -4.14
N GLY A 66 -12.61 10.19 -2.95
CA GLY A 66 -12.44 11.54 -2.41
C GLY A 66 -11.04 12.15 -2.54
N SER A 67 -10.04 11.41 -3.01
CA SER A 67 -8.64 11.87 -3.00
C SER A 67 -7.85 11.43 -4.23
N ALA A 68 -7.08 12.35 -4.80
CA ALA A 68 -6.20 12.07 -5.93
C ALA A 68 -4.89 11.37 -5.52
N SER A 69 -4.55 11.40 -4.22
CA SER A 69 -3.29 10.89 -3.67
C SER A 69 -3.49 9.75 -2.67
N SER A 70 -4.73 9.40 -2.31
CA SER A 70 -5.02 8.31 -1.39
C SER A 70 -5.38 7.03 -2.13
N PHE A 71 -4.75 5.94 -1.70
CA PHE A 71 -4.89 4.62 -2.29
C PHE A 71 -5.22 3.58 -1.23
N ILE A 72 -5.86 2.50 -1.65
CA ILE A 72 -6.11 1.32 -0.83
C ILE A 72 -5.63 0.08 -1.58
N ILE A 73 -5.07 -0.89 -0.88
CA ILE A 73 -4.69 -2.16 -1.47
C ILE A 73 -5.95 -2.98 -1.82
N THR A 74 -5.99 -3.55 -3.04
CA THR A 74 -7.11 -4.39 -3.47
C THR A 74 -6.95 -5.82 -2.96
N ARG A 75 -7.94 -6.69 -3.22
CA ARG A 75 -7.79 -8.13 -2.96
C ARG A 75 -6.64 -8.77 -3.75
N LYS A 76 -6.40 -8.32 -5.00
CA LYS A 76 -5.31 -8.84 -5.84
C LYS A 76 -3.95 -8.38 -5.30
N GLY A 77 -3.85 -7.12 -4.86
CA GLY A 77 -2.67 -6.61 -4.17
C GLY A 77 -2.41 -7.35 -2.86
N LEU A 78 -3.43 -7.57 -2.04
CA LEU A 78 -3.33 -8.32 -0.78
C LEU A 78 -2.87 -9.76 -1.00
N ALA A 79 -3.28 -10.40 -2.10
CA ALA A 79 -2.85 -11.75 -2.43
C ALA A 79 -1.35 -11.87 -2.73
N LEU A 80 -0.66 -10.75 -2.98
CA LEU A 80 0.81 -10.73 -3.04
C LEU A 80 1.44 -10.93 -1.66
N PHE A 81 0.71 -10.65 -0.58
CA PHE A 81 1.17 -10.80 0.80
C PHE A 81 0.78 -12.18 1.33
N ASN A 82 1.70 -12.82 2.05
CA ASN A 82 1.48 -14.10 2.72
C ASN A 82 0.60 -13.96 3.99
N GLU A 83 0.45 -15.05 4.75
CA GLU A 83 -0.39 -15.19 5.95
C GLU A 83 -0.33 -14.05 6.99
N ASP A 84 0.77 -13.29 7.06
CA ASP A 84 0.92 -12.20 8.04
C ASP A 84 -0.11 -11.07 7.84
N ILE A 85 -0.56 -10.78 6.61
CA ILE A 85 -1.62 -9.77 6.43
C ILE A 85 -2.99 -10.29 6.90
N PHE A 86 -3.26 -11.57 6.70
CA PHE A 86 -4.47 -12.19 7.25
C PHE A 86 -4.44 -12.19 8.78
N LYS A 87 -3.27 -12.39 9.38
CA LYS A 87 -3.06 -12.24 10.83
C LYS A 87 -3.28 -10.78 11.28
N HIS A 88 -2.77 -9.80 10.54
CA HIS A 88 -3.01 -8.39 10.81
C HIS A 88 -4.50 -8.03 10.75
N ILE A 89 -5.21 -8.42 9.69
CA ILE A 89 -6.66 -8.23 9.55
C ILE A 89 -7.42 -8.94 10.67
N LYS A 90 -7.05 -10.18 11.01
CA LYS A 90 -7.67 -10.93 12.12
C LYS A 90 -7.47 -10.23 13.46
N ASN A 91 -6.29 -9.65 13.70
CA ASN A 91 -6.02 -8.89 14.91
C ASN A 91 -6.87 -7.61 14.96
N LEU A 92 -7.02 -6.88 13.85
CA LEU A 92 -7.89 -5.70 13.77
C LEU A 92 -9.34 -6.07 14.12
N LEU A 93 -9.89 -7.12 13.52
CA LEU A 93 -11.24 -7.59 13.78
C LEU A 93 -11.46 -8.00 15.25
N ASN A 94 -10.48 -8.69 15.85
CA ASN A 94 -10.56 -9.05 17.27
C ASN A 94 -10.45 -7.82 18.19
N SER A 95 -9.59 -6.85 17.83
CA SER A 95 -9.43 -5.62 18.62
C SER A 95 -10.66 -4.72 18.57
N GLU A 96 -11.42 -4.71 17.48
CA GLU A 96 -12.71 -4.01 17.41
C GLU A 96 -13.79 -4.73 18.23
N ALA A 97 -13.81 -6.06 18.23
CA ALA A 97 -14.75 -6.84 19.03
C ALA A 97 -14.56 -6.60 20.55
N ASP A 98 -13.31 -6.51 21.01
CA ASP A 98 -12.99 -6.23 22.43
C ASP A 98 -13.41 -4.81 22.86
N ASN A 99 -13.56 -3.86 21.92
CA ASN A 99 -14.00 -2.49 22.22
C ASN A 99 -15.53 -2.31 22.26
N ILE A 100 -16.30 -3.33 21.90
CA ILE A 100 -17.79 -3.29 21.87
C ILE A 100 -18.39 -3.91 23.16
N GLU A 101 -17.60 -4.60 23.98
CA GLU A 101 -18.03 -5.20 25.25
C GLU A 101 -17.86 -4.29 26.50
N LEU A 102 -17.83 -2.96 26.34
CA LEU A 102 -17.81 -1.98 27.44
C LEU A 102 -19.04 -1.07 27.48
#